data_AF-A0A914IE55-F1
#
_entry.id   AF-A0A914IE55-F1
#
_cell.length_a   1.000
_cell.length_b   1.000
_cell.length_c   1.000
_cell.angle_alpha   90.00
_cell.angle_beta   90.00
_cell.angle_gamma   90.00
#
_symmetry.space_group_name_H-M   'P 1'
#
loop_
_entity.id
_entity.type
_entity.pdbx_description
1 polymer ?
#
loop_
_entity_poly.entity_id
_entity_poly.type
_entity_poly.pdbx_seq_one_letter_code
_entity_poly.pdbx_strand_id
1 'polypeptide(L)'
;MHTHNGRTPNAFYLGTSQLKGELSAKMAEEFQNQQQQNIDALPEARKGNARADQWGLYDLFRIAGTIALLIFIIYTALQLTDKQKGKMAESLKSVKAMVVAELGIEKMNEMRLKMAESLKSVQAMVVAELENDPYRIAGIACAIVLLIFVIYTVHRLNAQNAIVVAELEEQKQSNANKFAELEQQKLSNANKFVEIDDILEKYQKEQQLNISYLLKLGLINRWDSDDCHDNLALSEPGQLVVQHNGENSEGWSSVLAENRLLENPFGISYFEVKIIEKISFISIGLATERMPLDEFVGYHEGTYGYGSDGTFLGHEVEGCTHVNGRPFIDGKPSFEKDDVVGCGVKNGQIIYALNEQRLDTDGLLVESADNLFPCVTLRKKLLPQNVTRKNRWDSVDKLETDKYGTEAVNVN
;
A
#
# COMPACT_ATOMS: atom_id res chain seq x y z
N MET A 1 -45.74 -35.57 -40.25
CA MET A 1 -45.53 -36.53 -39.14
C MET A 1 -44.04 -36.66 -38.90
N HIS A 2 -43.46 -35.84 -38.02
CA HIS A 2 -42.18 -36.16 -37.37
C HIS A 2 -42.22 -35.54 -35.98
N THR A 3 -42.12 -36.41 -34.98
CA THR A 3 -42.33 -36.17 -33.56
C THR A 3 -41.05 -35.61 -32.93
N HIS A 4 -41.17 -34.45 -32.26
CA HIS A 4 -40.15 -33.87 -31.41
C HIS A 4 -40.06 -34.63 -30.09
N ASN A 5 -38.88 -35.16 -29.77
CA ASN A 5 -38.56 -35.68 -28.44
C ASN A 5 -38.12 -34.52 -27.54
N GLY A 6 -38.87 -34.28 -26.46
CA GLY A 6 -38.52 -33.35 -25.40
C GLY A 6 -37.41 -33.92 -24.53
N ARG A 7 -36.33 -33.15 -24.36
CA ARG A 7 -35.21 -33.45 -23.46
C ARG A 7 -35.36 -32.58 -22.22
N THR A 8 -35.63 -33.20 -21.08
CA THR A 8 -35.73 -32.54 -19.77
C THR A 8 -34.36 -32.03 -19.30
N PRO A 9 -34.25 -30.82 -18.71
CA PRO A 9 -32.98 -30.31 -18.18
C PRO A 9 -32.47 -31.12 -16.98
N ASN A 10 -31.16 -31.33 -16.99
CA ASN A 10 -30.36 -32.12 -16.05
C ASN A 10 -30.51 -31.68 -14.58
N ALA A 11 -30.92 -32.63 -13.73
CA ALA A 11 -30.87 -32.53 -12.26
C ALA A 11 -29.44 -32.34 -11.69
N PHE A 12 -28.40 -32.38 -12.53
CA PHE A 12 -27.00 -32.21 -12.14
C PHE A 12 -26.61 -30.76 -11.83
N TYR A 13 -27.29 -29.75 -12.43
CA TYR A 13 -27.01 -28.33 -12.18
C TYR A 13 -27.57 -27.81 -10.85
N LEU A 14 -28.59 -28.47 -10.29
CA LEU A 14 -29.16 -28.10 -8.99
C LEU A 14 -28.29 -28.56 -7.81
N GLY A 15 -27.58 -29.69 -7.95
CA GLY A 15 -26.75 -30.23 -6.87
C GLY A 15 -25.45 -29.45 -6.62
N THR A 16 -24.85 -28.87 -7.66
CA THR A 16 -23.57 -28.15 -7.55
C THR A 16 -23.71 -26.73 -7.02
N SER A 17 -24.83 -26.06 -7.32
CA SER A 17 -25.17 -24.75 -6.76
C SER A 17 -25.48 -24.82 -5.26
N GLN A 18 -26.13 -25.90 -4.81
CA GLN A 18 -26.45 -26.12 -3.40
C GLN A 18 -25.19 -26.43 -2.55
N LEU A 19 -24.29 -27.28 -3.06
CA LEU A 19 -22.99 -27.56 -2.42
C LEU A 19 -22.08 -26.32 -2.34
N LYS A 20 -22.10 -25.45 -3.36
CA LYS A 20 -21.33 -24.20 -3.38
C LYS A 20 -21.89 -23.18 -2.37
N GLY A 21 -23.21 -23.15 -2.18
CA GLY A 21 -23.87 -22.36 -1.13
C GLY A 21 -23.51 -22.84 0.29
N GLU A 22 -23.50 -24.15 0.52
CA GLU A 22 -23.16 -24.72 1.84
C GLU A 22 -21.68 -24.54 2.21
N LEU A 23 -20.78 -24.66 1.25
CA LEU A 23 -19.34 -24.51 1.49
C LEU A 23 -18.95 -23.04 1.75
N SER A 24 -19.56 -22.11 1.01
CA SER A 24 -19.36 -20.67 1.23
C SER A 24 -19.98 -20.19 2.53
N ALA A 25 -21.17 -20.70 2.89
CA ALA A 25 -21.80 -20.41 4.18
C ALA A 25 -20.95 -20.91 5.37
N LYS A 26 -20.37 -22.12 5.28
CA LYS A 26 -19.48 -22.66 6.33
C LYS A 26 -18.20 -21.85 6.50
N MET A 27 -17.55 -21.44 5.41
CA MET A 27 -16.35 -20.60 5.50
C MET A 27 -16.68 -19.21 6.06
N ALA A 28 -17.81 -18.63 5.68
CA ALA A 28 -18.26 -17.35 6.23
C ALA A 28 -18.60 -17.45 7.72
N GLU A 29 -19.23 -18.54 8.15
CA GLU A 29 -19.55 -18.82 9.55
C GLU A 29 -18.29 -19.05 10.40
N GLU A 30 -17.30 -19.79 9.89
CA GLU A 30 -16.03 -20.03 10.59
C GLU A 30 -15.21 -18.73 10.73
N PHE A 31 -15.19 -17.91 9.69
CA PHE A 31 -14.56 -16.58 9.72
C PHE A 31 -15.29 -15.62 10.67
N GLN A 32 -16.63 -15.61 10.68
CA GLN A 32 -17.40 -14.83 11.64
C GLN A 32 -17.19 -15.30 13.08
N ASN A 33 -17.14 -16.60 13.34
CA ASN A 33 -16.88 -17.14 14.66
C ASN A 33 -15.48 -16.78 15.15
N GLN A 34 -14.48 -16.76 14.27
CA GLN A 34 -13.12 -16.35 14.61
C GLN A 34 -13.01 -14.83 14.87
N GLN A 35 -13.74 -14.01 14.11
CA GLN A 35 -13.89 -12.57 14.39
C GLN A 35 -14.62 -12.32 15.72
N GLN A 36 -15.69 -13.06 15.99
CA GLN A 36 -16.48 -12.94 17.22
C GLN A 36 -15.66 -13.37 18.44
N GLN A 37 -14.87 -14.44 18.36
CA GLN A 37 -13.93 -14.84 19.42
C GLN A 37 -12.87 -13.77 19.72
N ASN A 38 -12.37 -13.08 18.69
CA ASN A 38 -11.43 -11.97 18.87
C ASN A 38 -12.09 -10.70 19.45
N ILE A 39 -13.36 -10.47 19.14
CA ILE A 39 -14.16 -9.35 19.68
C ILE A 39 -14.55 -9.62 21.14
N ASP A 40 -14.99 -10.84 21.45
CA ASP A 40 -15.40 -11.25 22.79
C ASP A 40 -14.20 -11.33 23.76
N ALA A 41 -12.99 -11.55 23.25
CA ALA A 41 -11.76 -11.47 24.03
C ALA A 41 -11.33 -10.03 24.40
N LEU A 42 -11.98 -8.99 23.85
CA LEU A 42 -11.52 -7.60 23.94
C LEU A 42 -12.14 -6.73 25.07
N PRO A 43 -13.18 -7.13 25.83
CA PRO A 43 -13.58 -6.32 26.99
C PRO A 43 -14.05 -7.11 28.23
N GLU A 44 -13.13 -7.42 29.15
CA GLU A 44 -13.47 -7.51 30.59
C GLU A 44 -13.33 -6.16 31.33
N ALA A 45 -12.90 -5.09 30.66
CA ALA A 45 -12.73 -3.77 31.26
C ALA A 45 -13.67 -2.72 30.65
N ARG A 46 -14.99 -2.91 30.77
CA ARG A 46 -16.01 -1.83 30.84
C ARG A 46 -17.43 -2.41 30.88
N LYS A 47 -17.88 -2.77 32.08
CA LYS A 47 -19.32 -2.84 32.39
C LYS A 47 -19.77 -1.48 32.90
N GLY A 48 -20.74 -0.87 32.23
CA GLY A 48 -21.39 0.34 32.73
C GLY A 48 -22.28 1.10 31.73
N ASN A 49 -23.53 0.62 31.61
CA ASN A 49 -24.75 1.33 31.23
C ASN A 49 -25.12 1.63 29.76
N ALA A 50 -26.35 1.20 29.48
CA ALA A 50 -27.12 1.33 28.26
C ALA A 50 -27.90 2.65 28.18
N ARG A 51 -28.16 3.16 26.97
CA ARG A 51 -29.48 3.09 26.30
C ARG A 51 -29.46 3.74 24.92
N ALA A 52 -30.45 3.33 24.12
CA ALA A 52 -30.59 3.48 22.69
C ALA A 52 -31.04 4.87 22.20
N ASP A 53 -30.98 4.99 20.87
CA ASP A 53 -31.66 5.93 19.97
C ASP A 53 -30.94 7.24 19.60
N GLN A 54 -30.13 7.19 18.52
CA GLN A 54 -30.08 8.22 17.47
C GLN A 54 -29.13 7.79 16.32
N TRP A 55 -29.70 7.32 15.20
CA TRP A 55 -28.99 7.14 13.94
C TRP A 55 -29.07 8.43 13.12
N GLY A 56 -27.93 9.08 12.96
CA GLY A 56 -27.76 10.37 12.26
C GLY A 56 -26.40 11.03 12.51
N LEU A 57 -25.63 10.58 13.50
CA LEU A 57 -24.24 11.02 13.75
C LEU A 57 -23.19 9.91 13.57
N TYR A 58 -23.59 8.68 13.25
CA TYR A 58 -22.73 7.50 13.31
C TYR A 58 -21.60 7.48 12.26
N ASP A 59 -21.79 8.11 11.09
CA ASP A 59 -20.73 8.20 10.08
C ASP A 59 -19.66 9.24 10.44
N LEU A 60 -20.05 10.35 11.05
CA LEU A 60 -19.07 11.36 11.49
C LEU A 60 -18.21 10.82 12.63
N PHE A 61 -18.77 9.99 13.53
CA PHE A 61 -18.02 9.33 14.59
C PHE A 61 -17.17 8.17 14.10
N ARG A 62 -17.59 7.44 13.05
CA ARG A 62 -16.72 6.45 12.41
C ARG A 62 -15.53 7.12 11.76
N ILE A 63 -15.74 8.15 10.94
CA ILE A 63 -14.66 8.89 10.27
C ILE A 63 -13.75 9.57 11.30
N ALA A 64 -14.32 10.24 12.31
CA ALA A 64 -13.53 10.83 13.40
C ALA A 64 -12.78 9.77 14.22
N GLY A 65 -13.36 8.58 14.39
CA GLY A 65 -12.73 7.44 15.03
C GLY A 65 -11.55 6.89 14.22
N THR A 66 -11.69 6.75 12.90
CA THR A 66 -10.60 6.32 12.01
C THR A 66 -9.48 7.35 11.96
N ILE A 67 -9.82 8.64 11.91
CA ILE A 67 -8.85 9.74 11.94
C ILE A 67 -8.12 9.77 13.30
N ALA A 68 -8.84 9.62 14.42
CA ALA A 68 -8.23 9.56 15.74
C ALA A 68 -7.31 8.34 15.90
N LEU A 69 -7.68 7.19 15.34
CA LEU A 69 -6.84 5.98 15.32
C LEU A 69 -5.58 6.20 14.48
N LEU A 70 -5.70 6.82 13.31
CA LEU A 70 -4.57 7.07 12.42
C LEU A 70 -3.60 8.11 13.01
N ILE A 71 -4.12 9.17 13.65
CA ILE A 71 -3.33 10.10 14.46
C ILE A 71 -2.68 9.39 15.64
N PHE A 72 -3.39 8.48 16.32
CA PHE A 72 -2.82 7.71 17.42
C PHE A 72 -1.70 6.78 16.96
N ILE A 73 -1.84 6.12 15.80
CA ILE A 73 -0.82 5.25 15.18
C ILE A 73 0.40 6.07 14.75
N ILE A 74 0.19 7.22 14.09
CA ILE A 74 1.29 8.13 13.71
C ILE A 74 1.98 8.66 14.99
N TYR A 75 1.22 9.03 16.01
CA TYR A 75 1.77 9.49 17.28
C TYR A 75 2.54 8.40 18.02
N THR A 76 2.06 7.16 18.04
CA THR A 76 2.80 6.03 18.61
C THR A 76 4.02 5.66 17.78
N ALA A 77 3.97 5.75 16.46
CA ALA A 77 5.14 5.54 15.58
C ALA A 77 6.19 6.63 15.76
N LEU A 78 5.79 7.91 15.88
CA LEU A 78 6.67 9.03 16.20
C LEU A 78 7.27 8.89 17.60
N GLN A 79 6.46 8.56 18.61
CA GLN A 79 6.93 8.24 19.97
C GLN A 79 7.85 7.02 19.99
N LEU A 80 7.63 6.00 19.14
CA LEU A 80 8.51 4.85 19.03
C LEU A 80 9.86 5.23 18.43
N THR A 81 9.86 6.12 17.43
CA THR A 81 11.07 6.65 16.80
C THR A 81 11.83 7.56 17.76
N ASP A 82 11.14 8.36 18.57
CA ASP A 82 11.73 9.18 19.63
C ASP A 82 12.17 8.37 20.84
N LYS A 83 11.50 7.25 21.16
CA LYS A 83 11.92 6.28 22.18
C LYS A 83 13.14 5.48 21.72
N GLN A 84 13.23 5.15 20.43
CA GLN A 84 14.43 4.57 19.82
C GLN A 84 15.60 5.56 19.85
N LYS A 85 15.39 6.82 19.42
CA LYS A 85 16.39 7.89 19.52
C LYS A 85 16.77 8.21 20.97
N GLY A 86 15.82 8.20 21.89
CA GLY A 86 16.03 8.40 23.33
C GLY A 86 16.85 7.27 23.94
N LYS A 87 16.53 6.01 23.62
CA LYS A 87 17.33 4.84 24.00
C LYS A 87 18.73 4.86 23.38
N MET A 88 18.86 5.31 22.14
CA MET A 88 20.15 5.46 21.45
C MET A 88 20.98 6.60 22.05
N ALA A 89 20.32 7.70 22.45
CA ALA A 89 20.95 8.81 23.15
C ALA A 89 21.35 8.44 24.59
N GLU A 90 20.53 7.69 25.33
CA GLU A 90 20.85 7.16 26.65
C GLU A 90 21.98 6.13 26.60
N SER A 91 21.96 5.22 25.62
CA SER A 91 23.07 4.27 25.42
C SER A 91 24.35 4.97 24.97
N LEU A 92 24.28 6.01 24.14
CA LEU A 92 25.44 6.85 23.80
C LEU A 92 25.94 7.66 25.02
N LYS A 93 25.04 8.11 25.90
CA LYS A 93 25.37 8.79 27.16
C LYS A 93 26.02 7.83 28.17
N SER A 94 25.53 6.59 28.22
CA SER A 94 26.11 5.48 29.01
C SER A 94 27.48 5.07 28.49
N VAL A 95 27.67 4.95 27.17
CA VAL A 95 28.97 4.66 26.55
C VAL A 95 29.94 5.81 26.78
N LYS A 96 29.51 7.07 26.63
CA LYS A 96 30.35 8.24 26.99
C LYS A 96 30.71 8.25 28.47
N ALA A 97 29.80 7.90 29.37
CA ALA A 97 30.07 7.81 30.81
C ALA A 97 31.07 6.66 31.13
N MET A 98 30.97 5.53 30.44
CA MET A 98 31.89 4.41 30.56
C MET A 98 33.30 4.76 30.07
N VAL A 99 33.43 5.42 28.91
CA VAL A 99 34.72 5.89 28.38
C VAL A 99 35.36 6.95 29.29
N VAL A 100 34.55 7.85 29.87
CA VAL A 100 35.02 8.84 30.87
C VAL A 100 35.45 8.15 32.17
N ALA A 101 34.80 7.05 32.57
CA ALA A 101 35.20 6.26 33.73
C ALA A 101 36.51 5.48 33.47
N GLU A 102 36.73 4.92 32.28
CA GLU A 102 37.99 4.26 31.90
C GLU A 102 39.18 5.24 31.89
N LEU A 103 39.00 6.43 31.32
CA LEU A 103 39.97 7.54 31.41
C LEU A 103 40.19 8.00 32.86
N GLY A 104 39.16 7.92 33.70
CA GLY A 104 39.26 8.20 35.14
C GLY A 104 40.06 7.15 35.90
N ILE A 105 39.93 5.86 35.54
CA ILE A 105 40.67 4.74 36.13
C ILE A 105 42.17 4.85 35.80
N GLU A 106 42.53 5.19 34.57
CA GLU A 106 43.92 5.36 34.15
C GLU A 106 44.59 6.53 34.90
N LYS A 107 43.89 7.66 35.02
CA LYS A 107 44.36 8.83 35.77
C LYS A 107 44.44 8.57 37.28
N MET A 108 43.57 7.73 37.83
CA MET A 108 43.66 7.26 39.22
C MET A 108 44.85 6.33 39.45
N ASN A 109 45.17 5.46 38.49
CA ASN A 109 46.34 4.58 38.58
C ASN A 109 47.64 5.41 38.56
N GLU A 110 47.71 6.44 37.71
CA GLU A 110 48.83 7.39 37.72
C GLU A 110 48.94 8.16 39.05
N MET A 111 47.80 8.60 39.61
CA MET A 111 47.76 9.30 40.88
C MET A 111 48.17 8.41 42.06
N ARG A 112 47.77 7.12 42.05
CA ARG A 112 48.22 6.11 43.03
C ARG A 112 49.73 5.89 42.97
N LEU A 113 50.31 5.84 41.77
CA LEU A 113 51.75 5.68 41.59
C LEU A 113 52.51 6.88 42.17
N LYS A 114 52.06 8.11 41.85
CA LYS A 114 52.62 9.37 42.40
C LYS A 114 52.46 9.45 43.92
N MET A 115 51.32 9.02 44.47
CA MET A 115 51.14 8.93 45.92
C MET A 115 52.11 7.94 46.55
N ALA A 116 52.31 6.75 45.97
CA ALA A 116 53.24 5.75 46.48
C ALA A 116 54.70 6.25 46.49
N GLU A 117 55.12 6.99 45.46
CA GLU A 117 56.43 7.65 45.42
C GLU A 117 56.56 8.77 46.46
N SER A 118 55.53 9.61 46.61
CA SER A 118 55.52 10.66 47.63
C SER A 118 55.56 10.07 49.05
N LEU A 119 54.87 8.94 49.28
CA LEU A 119 54.85 8.26 50.57
C LEU A 119 56.25 7.73 50.92
N LYS A 120 56.97 7.15 49.95
CA LYS A 120 58.37 6.71 50.12
C LYS A 120 59.30 7.90 50.46
N SER A 121 59.10 9.04 49.81
CA SER A 121 59.89 10.26 50.08
C SER A 121 59.64 10.80 51.49
N VAL A 122 58.38 10.88 51.92
CA VAL A 122 58.02 11.30 53.29
C VAL A 122 58.59 10.32 54.32
N GLN A 123 58.53 9.01 54.04
CA GLN A 123 59.10 7.99 54.92
C GLN A 123 60.62 8.15 55.08
N ALA A 124 61.35 8.44 54.00
CA ALA A 124 62.79 8.69 54.04
C ALA A 124 63.15 9.98 54.80
N MET A 125 62.36 11.05 54.63
CA MET A 125 62.53 12.31 55.34
C MET A 125 62.31 12.16 56.86
N VAL A 126 61.23 11.47 57.26
CA VAL A 126 60.93 11.19 58.67
C VAL A 126 62.02 10.35 59.34
N VAL A 127 62.63 9.39 58.61
CA VAL A 127 63.74 8.57 59.11
C VAL A 127 65.02 9.41 59.31
N ALA A 128 65.31 10.35 58.42
CA ALA A 128 66.51 11.20 58.50
C ALA A 128 66.42 12.25 59.63
N GLU A 129 65.22 12.63 60.06
CA GLU A 129 65.00 13.75 60.99
C GLU A 129 64.81 13.35 62.46
N LEU A 130 65.05 12.08 62.79
CA LEU A 130 64.92 11.54 64.17
C LEU A 130 66.12 11.78 65.10
N GLU A 131 67.11 12.60 64.72
CA GLU A 131 68.23 12.99 65.61
C GLU A 131 67.98 14.32 66.36
N ASN A 132 67.69 14.20 67.68
CA ASN A 132 67.94 15.15 68.78
C ASN A 132 67.25 16.54 68.87
N ASP A 133 65.91 16.63 69.00
CA ASP A 133 65.26 17.82 69.63
C ASP A 133 63.85 17.53 70.23
N PRO A 134 63.58 17.79 71.52
CA PRO A 134 62.27 17.55 72.16
C PRO A 134 61.08 18.36 71.61
N TYR A 135 61.29 19.50 70.95
CA TYR A 135 60.18 20.22 70.27
C TYR A 135 59.71 19.53 68.98
N ARG A 136 60.46 18.55 68.45
CA ARG A 136 60.04 17.74 67.28
C ARG A 136 59.00 16.68 67.59
N ILE A 137 58.86 16.25 68.85
CA ILE A 137 57.91 15.18 69.23
C ILE A 137 56.46 15.59 68.91
N ALA A 138 56.09 16.85 69.14
CA ALA A 138 54.77 17.38 68.80
C ALA A 138 54.55 17.45 67.27
N GLY A 139 55.58 17.81 66.50
CA GLY A 139 55.53 17.80 65.03
C GLY A 139 55.37 16.38 64.46
N ILE A 140 56.07 15.40 65.03
CA ILE A 140 55.97 13.98 64.65
C ILE A 140 54.57 13.43 64.97
N ALA A 141 54.01 13.74 66.14
CA ALA A 141 52.65 13.33 66.49
C ALA A 141 51.61 13.89 65.50
N CYS A 142 51.75 15.16 65.10
CA CYS A 142 50.87 15.78 64.10
C CYS A 142 51.01 15.11 62.72
N ALA A 143 52.23 14.81 62.27
CA ALA A 143 52.50 14.12 61.01
C ALA A 143 51.91 12.70 60.99
N ILE A 144 51.97 11.96 62.10
CA ILE A 144 51.38 10.62 62.22
C ILE A 144 49.86 10.68 62.10
N VAL A 145 49.19 11.65 62.73
CA VAL A 145 47.73 11.82 62.63
C VAL A 145 47.30 12.14 61.20
N LEU A 146 48.05 13.00 60.50
CA LEU A 146 47.80 13.30 59.08
C LEU A 146 47.99 12.06 58.19
N LEU A 147 49.02 11.25 58.45
CA LEU A 147 49.28 10.02 57.70
C LEU A 147 48.15 8.99 57.90
N ILE A 148 47.66 8.80 59.13
CA ILE A 148 46.52 7.93 59.43
C ILE A 148 45.26 8.42 58.70
N PHE A 149 45.01 9.73 58.69
CA PHE A 149 43.88 10.31 57.98
C PHE A 149 43.98 10.07 56.45
N VAL A 150 45.15 10.26 55.86
CA VAL A 150 45.39 9.98 54.43
C VAL A 150 45.15 8.49 54.13
N ILE A 151 45.71 7.57 54.92
CA ILE A 151 45.49 6.12 54.74
C ILE A 151 44.00 5.78 54.83
N TYR A 152 43.29 6.33 55.82
CA TYR A 152 41.85 6.12 55.98
C TYR A 152 41.05 6.62 54.76
N THR A 153 41.35 7.82 54.25
CA THR A 153 40.68 8.36 53.06
C THR A 153 40.96 7.54 51.81
N VAL A 154 42.21 7.10 51.58
CA VAL A 154 42.56 6.22 50.46
C VAL A 154 41.84 4.87 50.57
N HIS A 155 41.78 4.28 51.77
CA HIS A 155 41.06 3.03 51.98
C HIS A 155 39.54 3.19 51.69
N ARG A 156 38.94 4.30 52.11
CA ARG A 156 37.53 4.61 51.83
C ARG A 156 37.26 4.80 50.34
N LEU A 157 38.15 5.52 49.64
CA LEU A 157 38.08 5.69 48.18
C LEU A 157 38.23 4.35 47.44
N ASN A 158 39.14 3.49 47.89
CA ASN A 158 39.32 2.16 47.30
C ASN A 158 38.07 1.28 47.45
N ALA A 159 37.41 1.35 48.61
CA ALA A 159 36.16 0.63 48.84
C ALA A 159 35.03 1.17 47.95
N GLN A 160 34.92 2.49 47.76
CA GLN A 160 33.93 3.08 46.85
C GLN A 160 34.19 2.70 45.38
N ASN A 161 35.46 2.69 44.94
CA ASN A 161 35.81 2.26 43.59
C ASN A 161 35.45 0.80 43.32
N ALA A 162 35.63 -0.09 44.31
CA ALA A 162 35.26 -1.50 44.15
C ALA A 162 33.76 -1.68 43.89
N ILE A 163 32.91 -0.88 44.55
CA ILE A 163 31.45 -0.88 44.34
C ILE A 163 31.12 -0.40 42.93
N VAL A 164 31.70 0.73 42.49
CA VAL A 164 31.45 1.29 41.15
C VAL A 164 31.90 0.33 40.05
N VAL A 165 33.02 -0.37 40.23
CA VAL A 165 33.50 -1.39 39.29
C VAL A 165 32.54 -2.58 39.23
N ALA A 166 32.02 -3.05 40.37
CA ALA A 166 31.05 -4.13 40.41
C ALA A 166 29.74 -3.76 39.71
N GLU A 167 29.19 -2.56 39.98
CA GLU A 167 27.98 -2.05 39.31
C GLU A 167 28.19 -1.90 37.79
N LEU A 168 29.39 -1.48 37.37
CA LEU A 168 29.73 -1.34 35.96
C LEU A 168 29.78 -2.70 35.25
N GLU A 169 30.36 -3.73 35.88
CA GLU A 169 30.40 -5.08 35.32
C GLU A 169 28.99 -5.71 35.25
N GLU A 170 28.14 -5.49 36.24
CA GLU A 170 26.73 -5.91 36.19
C GLU A 170 25.97 -5.21 35.04
N GLN A 171 26.18 -3.92 34.83
CA GLN A 171 25.58 -3.19 33.70
C GLN A 171 26.09 -3.71 32.36
N LYS A 172 27.39 -4.00 32.22
CA LYS A 172 27.96 -4.60 30.99
C LYS A 172 27.28 -5.93 30.68
N GLN A 173 27.12 -6.79 31.69
CA GLN A 173 26.48 -8.09 31.52
C GLN A 173 24.99 -7.95 31.18
N SER A 174 24.26 -7.05 31.85
CA SER A 174 22.85 -6.76 31.55
C SER A 174 22.67 -6.24 30.11
N ASN A 175 23.56 -5.36 29.66
CA ASN A 175 23.52 -4.83 28.31
C ASN A 175 23.85 -5.91 27.26
N ALA A 176 24.83 -6.78 27.52
CA ALA A 176 25.15 -7.91 26.64
C ALA A 176 23.94 -8.83 26.45
N ASN A 177 23.19 -9.13 27.52
CA ASN A 177 21.97 -9.94 27.45
C ASN A 177 20.88 -9.27 26.60
N LYS A 178 20.66 -7.95 26.77
CA LYS A 178 19.69 -7.19 25.95
C LYS A 178 20.07 -7.17 24.47
N PHE A 179 21.36 -7.09 24.15
CA PHE A 179 21.83 -7.17 22.76
C PHE A 179 21.59 -8.55 22.16
N ALA A 180 21.84 -9.62 22.91
CA ALA A 180 21.56 -10.99 22.46
C ALA A 180 20.06 -11.21 22.18
N GLU A 181 19.19 -10.71 23.07
CA GLU A 181 17.73 -10.77 22.89
C GLU A 181 17.28 -10.00 21.63
N LEU A 182 17.86 -8.81 21.40
CA LEU A 182 17.57 -8.01 20.21
C LEU A 182 17.98 -8.73 18.91
N GLU A 183 19.15 -9.37 18.88
CA GLU A 183 19.61 -10.14 17.71
C GLU A 183 18.72 -11.36 17.46
N GLN A 184 18.29 -12.07 18.51
CA GLN A 184 17.30 -13.16 18.36
C GLN A 184 15.95 -12.65 17.83
N GLN A 185 15.49 -11.49 18.29
CA GLN A 185 14.25 -10.89 17.79
C GLN A 185 14.35 -10.49 16.32
N LYS A 186 15.49 -9.92 15.89
CA LYS A 186 15.74 -9.62 14.47
C LYS A 186 15.68 -10.87 13.61
N LEU A 187 16.33 -11.95 14.05
CA LEU A 187 16.34 -13.21 13.32
C LEU A 187 14.93 -13.83 13.23
N SER A 188 14.17 -13.80 14.34
CA SER A 188 12.78 -14.26 14.36
C SER A 188 11.88 -13.45 13.43
N ASN A 189 12.05 -12.13 13.39
CA ASN A 189 11.31 -11.27 12.48
C ASN A 189 11.67 -11.52 11.02
N ALA A 190 12.96 -11.73 10.70
CA ALA A 190 13.39 -12.08 9.35
C ALA A 190 12.72 -13.37 8.85
N ASN A 191 12.61 -14.40 9.69
CA ASN A 191 11.94 -15.65 9.33
C ASN A 191 10.44 -15.45 9.06
N LYS A 192 9.76 -14.55 9.78
CA LYS A 192 8.35 -14.23 9.53
C LYS A 192 8.13 -13.53 8.19
N PHE A 193 9.08 -12.72 7.73
CA PHE A 193 8.97 -12.09 6.41
C PHE A 193 9.05 -13.11 5.28
N VAL A 194 9.95 -14.10 5.40
CA VAL A 194 10.04 -15.19 4.41
C VAL A 194 8.74 -15.99 4.34
N GLU A 195 8.12 -16.28 5.48
CA GLU A 195 6.83 -16.99 5.52
C GLU A 195 5.69 -16.18 4.87
N ILE A 196 5.68 -14.86 5.04
CA ILE A 196 4.69 -13.97 4.40
C ILE A 196 4.87 -13.95 2.88
N ASP A 197 6.12 -13.90 2.39
CA ASP A 197 6.41 -13.93 0.95
C ASP A 197 5.92 -15.24 0.31
N ASP A 198 6.16 -16.38 0.95
CA ASP A 198 5.67 -17.69 0.50
C ASP A 198 4.13 -17.75 0.46
N ILE A 199 3.45 -17.20 1.48
CA ILE A 199 1.99 -17.11 1.51
C ILE A 199 1.46 -16.22 0.38
N LEU A 200 2.12 -15.08 0.11
CA LEU A 200 1.72 -14.14 -0.93
C LEU A 200 1.88 -14.75 -2.32
N GLU A 201 2.98 -15.47 -2.58
CA GLU A 201 3.21 -16.17 -3.84
C GLU A 201 2.15 -17.26 -4.06
N LYS A 202 1.81 -18.02 -3.01
CA LYS A 202 0.73 -19.02 -3.07
C LYS A 202 -0.61 -18.39 -3.42
N TYR A 203 -0.97 -17.28 -2.76
CA TYR A 203 -2.22 -16.58 -3.02
C TYR A 203 -2.30 -16.02 -4.44
N GLN A 204 -1.20 -15.46 -4.96
CA GLN A 204 -1.13 -15.01 -6.36
C GLN A 204 -1.36 -16.15 -7.35
N LYS A 205 -0.76 -17.33 -7.12
CA LYS A 205 -0.96 -18.53 -7.95
C LYS A 205 -2.40 -19.02 -7.92
N GLU A 206 -3.05 -19.03 -6.76
CA GLU A 206 -4.47 -19.40 -6.62
C GLU A 206 -5.39 -18.44 -7.37
N GLN A 207 -5.13 -17.12 -7.30
CA GLN A 207 -5.89 -16.12 -8.06
C GLN A 207 -5.73 -16.29 -9.59
N GLN A 208 -4.52 -16.55 -10.07
CA GLN A 208 -4.29 -16.84 -11.49
C GLN A 208 -5.04 -18.10 -11.96
N LEU A 209 -5.10 -19.14 -11.12
CA LEU A 209 -5.86 -20.35 -11.41
C LEU A 209 -7.37 -20.06 -11.52
N ASN A 210 -7.90 -19.22 -10.63
CA ASN A 210 -9.30 -18.81 -10.64
C ASN A 210 -9.65 -18.01 -11.89
N ILE A 211 -8.82 -17.03 -12.29
CA ILE A 211 -9.03 -16.26 -13.52
C ILE A 211 -9.03 -17.19 -14.74
N SER A 212 -8.04 -18.09 -14.84
CA SER A 212 -7.98 -19.06 -15.94
C SER A 212 -9.23 -19.95 -16.01
N TYR A 213 -9.75 -20.36 -14.85
CA TYR A 213 -10.98 -21.15 -14.78
C TYR A 213 -12.21 -20.36 -15.21
N LEU A 214 -12.33 -19.09 -14.78
CA LEU A 214 -13.46 -18.22 -15.15
C LEU A 214 -13.46 -17.86 -16.64
N LEU A 215 -12.28 -17.62 -17.24
CA LEU A 215 -12.13 -17.44 -18.69
C LEU A 215 -12.58 -18.69 -19.45
N LYS A 216 -12.18 -19.89 -19.00
CA LYS A 216 -12.61 -21.17 -19.61
C LYS A 216 -14.11 -21.41 -19.51
N LEU A 217 -14.76 -20.86 -18.49
CA LEU A 217 -16.21 -20.91 -18.34
C LEU A 217 -16.94 -19.83 -19.14
N GLY A 218 -16.23 -18.90 -19.78
CA GLY A 218 -16.82 -17.76 -20.50
C GLY A 218 -17.54 -16.78 -19.59
N LEU A 219 -17.21 -16.78 -18.29
CA LEU A 219 -17.81 -15.89 -17.29
C LEU A 219 -17.12 -14.52 -17.22
N ILE A 220 -15.86 -14.47 -17.66
CA ILE A 220 -15.07 -13.26 -17.80
C ILE A 220 -14.68 -13.17 -19.27
N ASN A 221 -14.71 -11.96 -19.81
CA ASN A 221 -14.26 -11.68 -21.16
C ASN A 221 -12.84 -11.09 -21.12
N ARG A 222 -12.09 -11.21 -22.21
CA ARG A 222 -10.74 -10.63 -22.35
C ARG A 222 -10.62 -9.90 -23.67
N TRP A 223 -9.59 -9.06 -23.79
CA TRP A 223 -9.24 -8.45 -25.07
C TRP A 223 -8.75 -9.50 -26.06
N ASP A 224 -9.23 -9.42 -27.29
CA ASP A 224 -8.82 -10.32 -28.36
C ASP A 224 -7.49 -9.85 -28.94
N SER A 225 -6.49 -10.73 -28.99
CA SER A 225 -5.21 -10.42 -29.62
C SER A 225 -5.30 -10.34 -31.15
N ASP A 226 -6.28 -11.02 -31.76
CA ASP A 226 -6.47 -11.03 -33.22
C ASP A 226 -7.23 -9.77 -33.68
N ASP A 227 -8.09 -9.20 -32.81
CA ASP A 227 -8.83 -7.95 -33.05
C ASP A 227 -8.26 -6.78 -32.22
N CYS A 228 -6.92 -6.69 -32.17
CA CYS A 228 -6.17 -5.66 -31.47
C CYS A 228 -5.28 -4.89 -32.45
N HIS A 229 -5.35 -3.55 -32.45
CA HIS A 229 -4.47 -2.73 -33.27
C HIS A 229 -2.99 -2.93 -32.89
N ASP A 230 -2.07 -2.98 -33.86
CA ASP A 230 -0.63 -3.21 -33.66
C ASP A 230 0.06 -2.21 -32.71
N ASN A 231 -0.54 -1.02 -32.55
CA ASN A 231 -0.09 0.01 -31.61
C ASN A 231 -0.46 -0.27 -30.15
N LEU A 232 -1.22 -1.33 -29.86
CA LEU A 232 -1.63 -1.71 -28.52
C LEU A 232 -0.90 -2.98 -28.07
N ALA A 233 -0.58 -3.07 -26.79
CA ALA A 233 -0.16 -4.31 -26.13
C ALA A 233 -1.21 -4.75 -25.15
N LEU A 234 -1.40 -6.07 -25.10
CA LEU A 234 -2.18 -6.75 -24.09
C LEU A 234 -1.23 -7.36 -23.06
N SER A 235 -1.53 -7.18 -21.77
CA SER A 235 -0.72 -7.76 -20.70
C SER A 235 -1.10 -9.22 -20.46
N GLU A 236 -0.09 -10.08 -20.40
CA GLU A 236 -0.23 -11.49 -20.03
C GLU A 236 0.07 -11.71 -18.53
N PRO A 237 -0.52 -12.74 -17.89
CA PRO A 237 -1.49 -13.68 -18.42
C PRO A 237 -2.93 -13.13 -18.38
N GLY A 238 -3.70 -13.34 -19.45
CA GLY A 238 -5.16 -13.19 -19.43
C GLY A 238 -5.73 -12.00 -20.20
N GLN A 239 -4.89 -11.12 -20.74
CA GLN A 239 -5.28 -10.09 -21.72
C GLN A 239 -6.40 -9.16 -21.22
N LEU A 240 -6.41 -8.86 -19.92
CA LEU A 240 -7.40 -7.96 -19.31
C LEU A 240 -6.95 -6.49 -19.33
N VAL A 241 -5.64 -6.25 -19.48
CA VAL A 241 -5.07 -4.90 -19.52
C VAL A 241 -4.62 -4.60 -20.94
N VAL A 242 -5.12 -3.49 -21.49
CA VAL A 242 -4.68 -2.92 -22.77
C VAL A 242 -3.86 -1.66 -22.51
N GLN A 243 -2.74 -1.52 -23.21
CA GLN A 243 -1.88 -0.35 -23.15
C GLN A 243 -1.42 0.08 -24.55
N HIS A 244 -1.07 1.34 -24.74
CA HIS A 244 -0.47 1.79 -26.00
C HIS A 244 1.04 1.47 -26.03
N ASN A 245 1.53 0.85 -27.11
CA ASN A 245 2.91 0.35 -27.31
C ASN A 245 4.01 1.41 -27.39
N GLY A 246 3.71 2.68 -27.13
CA GLY A 246 4.72 3.73 -27.11
C GLY A 246 5.42 4.05 -28.44
N GLU A 247 5.15 3.36 -29.56
CA GLU A 247 5.67 3.73 -30.89
C GLU A 247 5.10 5.08 -31.38
N ASN A 248 5.82 5.78 -32.26
CA ASN A 248 5.51 7.16 -32.68
C ASN A 248 4.35 7.26 -33.69
N SER A 249 3.46 6.29 -33.71
CA SER A 249 2.25 6.32 -34.53
C SER A 249 1.26 7.32 -33.93
N GLU A 250 1.00 8.39 -34.68
CA GLU A 250 -0.20 9.22 -34.47
C GLU A 250 -1.42 8.41 -34.92
N GLY A 251 -2.46 8.36 -34.09
CA GLY A 251 -3.71 7.73 -34.50
C GLY A 251 -4.58 7.26 -33.35
N TRP A 252 -5.73 6.75 -33.72
CA TRP A 252 -6.60 5.97 -32.84
C TRP A 252 -6.16 4.51 -32.90
N SER A 253 -6.29 3.80 -31.80
CA SER A 253 -5.98 2.38 -31.76
C SER A 253 -6.97 1.70 -30.86
N SER A 254 -7.70 0.75 -31.45
CA SER A 254 -8.81 0.05 -30.81
C SER A 254 -8.50 -1.42 -30.60
N VAL A 255 -9.18 -1.99 -29.61
CA VAL A 255 -9.22 -3.42 -29.37
C VAL A 255 -10.66 -3.84 -29.08
N LEU A 256 -11.07 -4.99 -29.62
CA LEU A 256 -12.32 -5.64 -29.29
C LEU A 256 -12.08 -6.75 -28.26
N ALA A 257 -13.09 -7.07 -27.46
CA ALA A 257 -13.06 -8.25 -26.62
C ALA A 257 -13.35 -9.52 -27.44
N GLU A 258 -12.80 -10.66 -27.03
CA GLU A 258 -12.89 -11.95 -27.74
C GLU A 258 -14.35 -12.41 -27.91
N ASN A 259 -15.18 -12.17 -26.89
CA ASN A 259 -16.59 -12.49 -26.96
C ASN A 259 -17.44 -11.24 -27.07
N ARG A 260 -18.54 -11.35 -27.83
CA ARG A 260 -19.63 -10.37 -27.76
C ARG A 260 -20.21 -10.31 -26.35
N LEU A 261 -20.99 -9.27 -26.07
CA LEU A 261 -21.79 -9.21 -24.86
C LEU A 261 -22.62 -10.49 -24.70
N LEU A 262 -22.43 -11.20 -23.59
CA LEU A 262 -23.09 -12.48 -23.35
C LEU A 262 -24.61 -12.27 -23.26
N GLU A 263 -25.37 -12.98 -24.08
CA GLU A 263 -26.83 -13.06 -23.92
C GLU A 263 -27.14 -13.68 -22.56
N ASN A 264 -27.62 -12.84 -21.65
CA ASN A 264 -28.05 -13.25 -20.33
C ASN A 264 -29.59 -13.36 -20.32
N PRO A 265 -30.21 -14.40 -19.73
CA PRO A 265 -31.66 -14.47 -19.56
C PRO A 265 -32.28 -13.27 -18.85
N PHE A 266 -31.49 -12.49 -18.11
CA PHE A 266 -31.94 -11.24 -17.46
C PHE A 266 -31.92 -10.02 -18.40
N GLY A 267 -31.51 -10.18 -19.66
CA GLY A 267 -31.47 -9.11 -20.66
C GLY A 267 -30.45 -8.01 -20.36
N ILE A 268 -29.44 -8.31 -19.53
CA ILE A 268 -28.39 -7.37 -19.11
C ILE A 268 -27.03 -7.99 -19.37
N SER A 269 -26.20 -7.24 -20.08
CA SER A 269 -24.78 -7.52 -20.30
C SER A 269 -24.02 -6.25 -19.99
N TYR A 270 -22.95 -6.35 -19.20
CA TYR A 270 -22.25 -5.20 -18.64
C TYR A 270 -20.80 -5.57 -18.38
N PHE A 271 -19.89 -4.61 -18.60
CA PHE A 271 -18.47 -4.73 -18.29
C PHE A 271 -17.96 -3.40 -17.74
N GLU A 272 -16.89 -3.47 -16.95
CA GLU A 272 -16.25 -2.29 -16.40
C GLU A 272 -14.81 -2.18 -16.84
N VAL A 273 -14.37 -0.93 -16.92
CA VAL A 273 -13.08 -0.55 -17.43
C VAL A 273 -12.44 0.42 -16.45
N LYS A 274 -11.41 -0.04 -15.75
CA LYS A 274 -10.62 0.79 -14.84
C LYS A 274 -9.51 1.50 -15.58
N ILE A 275 -9.44 2.82 -15.43
CA ILE A 275 -8.40 3.65 -16.01
C ILE A 275 -7.16 3.60 -15.11
N ILE A 276 -6.12 2.85 -15.52
CA ILE A 276 -4.85 2.80 -14.77
C ILE A 276 -4.03 4.06 -15.05
N GLU A 277 -4.04 4.52 -16.29
CA GLU A 277 -3.34 5.72 -16.71
C GLU A 277 -4.02 6.38 -17.92
N LYS A 278 -4.04 7.72 -17.94
CA LYS A 278 -4.63 8.53 -19.01
C LYS A 278 -3.72 9.71 -19.33
N ILE A 279 -3.19 9.75 -20.56
CA ILE A 279 -2.34 10.84 -21.06
C ILE A 279 -3.13 11.69 -22.07
N SER A 280 -4.11 11.07 -22.73
CA SER A 280 -4.84 11.62 -23.85
C SER A 280 -6.31 11.16 -23.80
N PHE A 281 -6.96 11.10 -24.96
CA PHE A 281 -8.34 10.68 -25.12
C PHE A 281 -8.48 9.16 -25.08
N ILE A 282 -9.54 8.71 -24.41
CA ILE A 282 -9.92 7.29 -24.31
C ILE A 282 -11.41 7.23 -24.65
N SER A 283 -11.82 6.25 -25.45
CA SER A 283 -13.24 5.95 -25.71
C SER A 283 -13.54 4.53 -25.28
N ILE A 284 -14.65 4.33 -24.56
CA ILE A 284 -15.07 3.03 -24.03
C ILE A 284 -16.49 2.76 -24.51
N GLY A 285 -16.74 1.59 -25.07
CA GLY A 285 -18.04 1.35 -25.66
C GLY A 285 -18.25 -0.01 -26.29
N LEU A 286 -19.11 -0.03 -27.30
CA LEU A 286 -19.54 -1.21 -28.02
C LEU A 286 -19.32 -1.03 -29.51
N ALA A 287 -18.76 -2.05 -30.16
CA ALA A 287 -18.49 -2.06 -31.59
C ALA A 287 -18.97 -3.36 -32.23
N THR A 288 -19.26 -3.30 -33.53
CA THR A 288 -19.40 -4.52 -34.35
C THR A 288 -18.02 -5.01 -34.77
N GLU A 289 -17.88 -6.32 -35.04
CA GLU A 289 -16.66 -6.96 -35.58
C GLU A 289 -16.09 -6.27 -36.83
N ARG A 290 -16.91 -5.54 -37.59
CA ARG A 290 -16.50 -4.83 -38.80
C ARG A 290 -15.79 -3.49 -38.56
N MET A 291 -15.65 -3.05 -37.31
CA MET A 291 -15.03 -1.77 -36.99
C MET A 291 -13.53 -1.81 -37.34
N PRO A 292 -13.01 -0.86 -38.14
CA PRO A 292 -11.58 -0.70 -38.33
C PRO A 292 -10.88 -0.38 -37.01
N LEU A 293 -9.75 -1.05 -36.74
CA LEU A 293 -9.02 -0.91 -35.47
C LEU A 293 -8.23 0.41 -35.37
N ASP A 294 -8.07 1.14 -36.47
CA ASP A 294 -7.45 2.47 -36.56
C ASP A 294 -8.47 3.63 -36.48
N GLU A 295 -9.74 3.31 -36.25
CA GLU A 295 -10.80 4.25 -35.88
C GLU A 295 -11.13 4.14 -34.37
N PHE A 296 -11.98 5.04 -33.86
CA PHE A 296 -12.39 5.02 -32.45
C PHE A 296 -13.86 4.72 -32.24
N VAL A 297 -14.14 3.98 -31.16
CA VAL A 297 -15.46 3.49 -30.82
C VAL A 297 -16.40 4.67 -30.54
N GLY A 298 -17.57 4.63 -31.18
CA GLY A 298 -18.57 5.70 -31.20
C GLY A 298 -18.56 6.57 -32.46
N TYR A 299 -17.42 6.66 -33.17
CA TYR A 299 -17.32 7.47 -34.39
C TYR A 299 -17.53 6.64 -35.67
N HIS A 300 -17.11 5.37 -35.67
CA HIS A 300 -17.38 4.47 -36.79
C HIS A 300 -18.86 4.02 -36.80
N GLU A 301 -19.39 3.65 -37.97
CA GLU A 301 -20.79 3.22 -38.10
C GLU A 301 -21.07 1.97 -37.29
N GLY A 302 -22.24 1.93 -36.65
CA GLY A 302 -22.65 0.78 -35.85
C GLY A 302 -21.87 0.63 -34.54
N THR A 303 -21.16 1.68 -34.10
CA THR A 303 -20.41 1.69 -32.85
C THR A 303 -20.92 2.79 -31.91
N TYR A 304 -20.75 2.59 -30.61
CA TYR A 304 -21.33 3.43 -29.57
C TYR A 304 -20.31 3.64 -28.46
N GLY A 305 -19.93 4.89 -28.18
CA GLY A 305 -18.80 5.19 -27.29
C GLY A 305 -19.10 6.23 -26.22
N TYR A 306 -18.41 6.12 -25.10
CA TYR A 306 -18.29 7.15 -24.07
C TYR A 306 -16.83 7.63 -24.02
N GLY A 307 -16.63 8.87 -24.48
CA GLY A 307 -15.34 9.55 -24.53
C GLY A 307 -14.95 10.14 -23.18
N SER A 308 -13.64 10.15 -22.92
CA SER A 308 -13.08 10.64 -21.65
C SER A 308 -13.21 12.14 -21.41
N ASP A 309 -13.61 12.90 -22.43
CA ASP A 309 -13.99 14.30 -22.35
C ASP A 309 -15.45 14.53 -21.91
N GLY A 310 -16.21 13.47 -21.64
CA GLY A 310 -17.60 13.60 -21.20
C GLY A 310 -18.62 13.54 -22.34
N THR A 311 -18.29 12.82 -23.42
CA THR A 311 -19.12 12.80 -24.63
C THR A 311 -19.66 11.40 -24.93
N PHE A 312 -20.94 11.31 -25.30
CA PHE A 312 -21.50 10.09 -25.89
C PHE A 312 -21.52 10.21 -27.41
N LEU A 313 -21.01 9.19 -28.08
CA LEU A 313 -20.77 9.14 -29.52
C LEU A 313 -21.53 7.97 -30.14
N GLY A 314 -22.12 8.17 -31.32
CA GLY A 314 -22.80 7.11 -32.07
C GLY A 314 -24.26 6.87 -31.65
N HIS A 315 -24.80 7.69 -30.74
CA HIS A 315 -26.16 7.56 -30.23
C HIS A 315 -27.13 8.57 -30.86
N GLU A 316 -27.92 8.13 -31.83
CA GLU A 316 -28.93 8.97 -32.47
C GLU A 316 -30.16 9.15 -31.56
N VAL A 317 -30.29 10.34 -30.95
CA VAL A 317 -31.42 10.70 -30.09
C VAL A 317 -31.93 12.11 -30.42
N GLU A 318 -33.18 12.40 -30.05
CA GLU A 318 -33.75 13.75 -30.25
C GLU A 318 -32.91 14.81 -29.54
N GLY A 319 -32.50 15.84 -30.29
CA GLY A 319 -31.70 16.95 -29.76
C GLY A 319 -30.18 16.68 -29.71
N CYS A 320 -29.70 15.53 -30.19
CA CYS A 320 -28.26 15.34 -30.37
C CYS A 320 -27.70 16.26 -31.46
N THR A 321 -26.40 16.50 -31.40
CA THR A 321 -25.66 17.25 -32.44
C THR A 321 -24.92 16.30 -33.36
N HIS A 322 -24.69 16.71 -34.60
CA HIS A 322 -23.95 15.89 -35.57
C HIS A 322 -22.61 16.53 -35.92
N VAL A 323 -21.53 15.78 -35.70
CA VAL A 323 -20.19 16.14 -36.15
C VAL A 323 -19.80 15.19 -37.28
N ASN A 324 -19.52 15.73 -38.46
CA ASN A 324 -19.27 14.93 -39.68
C ASN A 324 -20.38 13.90 -39.98
N GLY A 325 -21.63 14.23 -39.64
CA GLY A 325 -22.77 13.34 -39.81
C GLY A 325 -22.93 12.27 -38.72
N ARG A 326 -22.08 12.26 -37.69
CA ARG A 326 -22.19 11.34 -36.56
C ARG A 326 -22.83 11.99 -35.34
N PRO A 327 -23.81 11.33 -34.70
CA PRO A 327 -24.45 11.85 -33.51
C PRO A 327 -23.48 11.90 -32.33
N PHE A 328 -23.60 12.99 -31.58
CA PHE A 328 -22.73 13.38 -30.49
C PHE A 328 -23.56 14.12 -29.43
N ILE A 329 -23.38 13.71 -28.17
CA ILE A 329 -24.04 14.27 -27.00
C ILE A 329 -22.95 14.69 -26.01
N ASP A 330 -22.90 15.99 -25.70
CA ASP A 330 -21.94 16.57 -24.75
C ASP A 330 -22.55 16.71 -23.34
N GLY A 331 -21.74 17.16 -22.39
CA GLY A 331 -22.17 17.55 -21.05
C GLY A 331 -22.32 16.36 -20.09
N LYS A 332 -21.79 15.19 -20.42
CA LYS A 332 -21.65 14.08 -19.47
C LYS A 332 -20.37 14.31 -18.64
N PRO A 333 -20.25 13.70 -17.46
CA PRO A 333 -19.03 13.79 -16.67
C PRO A 333 -17.82 13.31 -17.49
N SER A 334 -16.69 14.01 -17.44
CA SER A 334 -15.42 13.49 -17.95
C SER A 334 -14.86 12.44 -16.97
N PHE A 335 -13.96 11.59 -17.44
CA PHE A 335 -13.27 10.61 -16.58
C PHE A 335 -11.76 10.65 -16.77
N GLU A 336 -11.04 10.34 -15.70
CA GLU A 336 -9.59 10.42 -15.61
C GLU A 336 -8.97 9.16 -15.01
N LYS A 337 -7.70 9.26 -14.63
CA LYS A 337 -6.99 8.17 -13.98
C LYS A 337 -7.72 7.75 -12.69
N ASP A 338 -7.71 6.45 -12.42
CA ASP A 338 -8.31 5.79 -11.26
C ASP A 338 -9.85 5.67 -11.29
N ASP A 339 -10.52 6.31 -12.26
CA ASP A 339 -11.95 6.12 -12.49
C ASP A 339 -12.27 4.72 -13.04
N VAL A 340 -13.49 4.26 -12.77
CA VAL A 340 -14.08 3.04 -13.32
C VAL A 340 -15.26 3.41 -14.21
N VAL A 341 -15.15 3.09 -15.49
CA VAL A 341 -16.18 3.35 -16.50
C VAL A 341 -16.91 2.05 -16.82
N GLY A 342 -18.21 2.02 -16.60
CA GLY A 342 -19.08 0.91 -16.95
C GLY A 342 -19.75 1.11 -18.30
N CYS A 343 -19.89 0.05 -19.08
CA CYS A 343 -20.67 0.04 -20.31
C CYS A 343 -21.44 -1.28 -20.45
N GLY A 344 -22.66 -1.21 -20.96
CA GLY A 344 -23.47 -2.40 -21.18
C GLY A 344 -24.75 -2.14 -21.95
N VAL A 345 -25.54 -3.20 -22.09
CA VAL A 345 -26.87 -3.16 -22.70
C VAL A 345 -27.87 -3.77 -21.73
N LYS A 346 -29.00 -3.10 -21.55
CA LYS A 346 -30.15 -3.58 -20.78
C LYS A 346 -31.41 -3.44 -21.63
N ASN A 347 -32.02 -4.57 -22.01
CA ASN A 347 -33.24 -4.60 -22.83
C ASN A 347 -33.17 -3.74 -24.11
N GLY A 348 -32.01 -3.77 -24.80
CA GLY A 348 -31.79 -2.97 -26.03
C GLY A 348 -31.44 -1.50 -25.79
N GLN A 349 -31.27 -1.06 -24.54
CA GLN A 349 -30.78 0.28 -24.19
C GLN A 349 -29.33 0.19 -23.72
N ILE A 350 -28.44 1.01 -24.29
CA ILE A 350 -27.07 1.16 -23.79
C ILE A 350 -27.09 1.90 -22.46
N ILE A 351 -26.29 1.40 -21.53
CA ILE A 351 -26.06 2.02 -20.22
C ILE A 351 -24.58 2.33 -20.06
N TYR A 352 -24.29 3.48 -19.47
CA TYR A 352 -22.97 3.90 -19.04
C TYR A 352 -23.00 4.18 -17.55
N ALA A 353 -21.89 3.91 -16.88
CA ALA A 353 -21.68 4.27 -15.49
C ALA A 353 -20.29 4.87 -15.32
N LEU A 354 -20.15 5.76 -14.34
CA LEU A 354 -18.87 6.27 -13.88
C LEU A 354 -18.81 6.12 -12.37
N ASN A 355 -17.81 5.40 -11.87
CA ASN A 355 -17.60 5.13 -10.44
C ASN A 355 -18.88 4.63 -9.75
N GLU A 356 -19.45 3.54 -10.29
CA GLU A 356 -20.68 2.89 -9.83
C GLU A 356 -21.97 3.73 -10.00
N GLN A 357 -21.87 4.98 -10.46
CA GLN A 357 -23.02 5.84 -10.71
C GLN A 357 -23.48 5.72 -12.16
N ARG A 358 -24.71 5.23 -12.36
CA ARG A 358 -25.34 5.18 -13.67
C ARG A 358 -25.55 6.60 -14.21
N LEU A 359 -25.11 6.83 -15.43
CA LEU A 359 -25.31 8.09 -16.15
C LEU A 359 -26.70 8.14 -16.78
N ASP A 360 -27.15 9.35 -17.13
CA ASP A 360 -28.37 9.55 -17.90
C ASP A 360 -28.18 9.04 -19.34
N THR A 361 -28.72 7.85 -19.59
CA THR A 361 -28.68 7.12 -20.86
C THR A 361 -30.06 6.91 -21.47
N ASP A 362 -31.03 7.72 -21.10
CA ASP A 362 -32.40 7.59 -21.62
C ASP A 362 -32.42 7.79 -23.14
N GLY A 363 -33.07 6.86 -23.84
CA GLY A 363 -33.17 6.89 -25.30
C GLY A 363 -31.97 6.36 -26.08
N LEU A 364 -30.87 5.95 -25.42
CA LEU A 364 -29.70 5.33 -26.09
C LEU A 364 -30.04 3.88 -26.54
N LEU A 365 -30.82 3.74 -27.61
CA LEU A 365 -31.32 2.45 -28.11
C LEU A 365 -30.40 1.83 -29.15
N VAL A 366 -30.34 0.50 -29.17
CA VAL A 366 -29.69 -0.30 -30.22
C VAL A 366 -30.68 -1.24 -30.89
N GLU A 367 -30.55 -1.42 -32.20
CA GLU A 367 -31.43 -2.31 -32.98
C GLU A 367 -31.27 -3.78 -32.58
N SER A 368 -30.03 -4.21 -32.29
CA SER A 368 -29.71 -5.53 -31.77
C SER A 368 -28.39 -5.49 -31.01
N ALA A 369 -28.32 -6.21 -29.89
CA ALA A 369 -27.10 -6.38 -29.11
C ALA A 369 -26.27 -7.59 -29.57
N ASP A 370 -26.82 -8.43 -30.46
CA ASP A 370 -26.32 -9.77 -30.76
C ASP A 370 -24.96 -9.76 -31.48
N ASN A 371 -24.56 -8.60 -32.01
CA ASN A 371 -23.32 -8.38 -32.75
C ASN A 371 -22.43 -7.31 -32.13
N LEU A 372 -22.66 -6.93 -30.86
CA LEU A 372 -21.89 -5.92 -30.17
C LEU A 372 -20.85 -6.53 -29.23
N PHE A 373 -19.61 -6.08 -29.42
CA PHE A 373 -18.45 -6.45 -28.64
C PHE A 373 -18.05 -5.28 -27.74
N PRO A 374 -17.66 -5.52 -26.48
CA PRO A 374 -16.89 -4.56 -25.71
C PRO A 374 -15.70 -4.06 -26.51
N CYS A 375 -15.48 -2.76 -26.53
CA CYS A 375 -14.40 -2.14 -27.29
C CYS A 375 -13.83 -0.94 -26.53
N VAL A 376 -12.51 -0.79 -26.57
CA VAL A 376 -11.79 0.37 -26.06
C VAL A 376 -10.91 0.94 -27.14
N THR A 377 -10.88 2.26 -27.24
CA THR A 377 -9.96 3.01 -28.09
C THR A 377 -9.07 3.89 -27.25
N LEU A 378 -7.76 3.77 -27.48
CA LEU A 378 -6.74 4.65 -26.92
C LEU A 378 -6.20 5.57 -28.02
N ARG A 379 -5.77 6.78 -27.65
CA ARG A 379 -5.08 7.70 -28.56
C ARG A 379 -3.82 8.19 -27.94
N LYS A 380 -2.69 7.97 -28.59
CA LYS A 380 -1.46 8.66 -28.19
C LYS A 380 -1.48 10.13 -28.63
N LYS A 381 -1.27 11.06 -27.70
CA LYS A 381 -0.92 12.46 -28.02
C LYS A 381 0.60 12.52 -28.23
N LEU A 382 1.05 12.97 -29.40
CA LEU A 382 2.46 13.36 -29.52
C LEU A 382 2.71 14.52 -28.56
N LEU A 383 3.64 14.36 -27.64
CA LEU A 383 4.21 15.51 -26.96
C LEU A 383 4.81 16.42 -28.03
N PRO A 384 4.53 17.74 -28.01
CA PRO A 384 5.09 18.64 -29.00
C PRO A 384 6.61 18.64 -28.87
N GLN A 385 7.30 17.90 -29.74
CA GLN A 385 8.65 18.27 -30.10
C GLN A 385 8.55 19.62 -30.80
N ASN A 386 9.35 20.60 -30.39
CA ASN A 386 9.41 21.96 -30.93
C ASN A 386 9.40 22.01 -32.47
N VAL A 387 8.22 21.92 -33.08
CA VAL A 387 8.01 22.00 -34.52
C VAL A 387 6.81 22.89 -34.72
N THR A 388 7.11 24.13 -35.10
CA THR A 388 6.15 25.14 -35.53
C THR A 388 5.43 24.65 -36.80
N ARG A 389 4.33 23.90 -36.64
CA ARG A 389 3.32 23.74 -37.69
C ARG A 389 1.94 24.02 -37.12
N LYS A 390 1.42 25.16 -37.55
CA LYS A 390 0.11 25.72 -37.22
C LYS A 390 -0.99 24.84 -37.83
N ASN A 391 -1.58 23.96 -37.03
CA ASN A 391 -2.81 23.25 -37.38
C ASN A 391 -4.00 23.82 -36.63
N ARG A 392 -5.12 23.93 -37.35
CA ARG A 392 -6.34 24.64 -37.00
C ARG A 392 -7.25 23.77 -36.12
N TRP A 393 -6.87 23.47 -34.88
CA TRP A 393 -7.76 22.85 -33.87
C TRP A 393 -7.46 23.28 -32.42
N ASP A 394 -6.69 24.34 -32.20
CA ASP A 394 -6.38 24.85 -30.85
C ASP A 394 -7.48 25.78 -30.32
N SER A 395 -8.66 25.24 -30.06
CA SER A 395 -9.70 25.97 -29.35
C SER A 395 -10.44 25.04 -28.40
N VAL A 396 -9.68 24.53 -27.42
CA VAL A 396 -10.06 24.18 -26.03
C VAL A 396 -8.88 23.35 -25.52
N ASP A 397 -7.88 23.99 -24.94
CA ASP A 397 -6.91 23.31 -24.06
C ASP A 397 -6.33 24.38 -23.13
N LYS A 398 -6.74 24.36 -21.86
CA LYS A 398 -6.07 25.08 -20.77
C LYS A 398 -5.19 24.08 -20.02
N LEU A 399 -3.91 24.43 -20.03
CA LEU A 399 -2.73 23.85 -19.36
C LEU A 399 -2.95 23.22 -17.97
N GLU A 400 -2.30 22.08 -17.73
CA GLU A 400 -1.23 21.95 -16.72
C GLU A 400 -0.34 20.72 -16.99
N THR A 401 0.93 20.81 -16.58
CA THR A 401 2.06 19.93 -16.95
C THR A 401 2.50 18.97 -15.84
N ASP A 402 3.21 17.92 -16.29
CA ASP A 402 4.17 17.03 -15.59
C ASP A 402 3.66 15.76 -14.88
N LYS A 403 3.72 14.61 -15.59
CA LYS A 403 4.63 13.48 -15.28
C LYS A 403 4.48 12.34 -16.31
N TYR A 404 5.59 11.65 -16.56
CA TYR A 404 5.74 10.53 -17.49
C TYR A 404 4.87 9.33 -17.14
N GLY A 405 4.27 8.70 -18.16
CA GLY A 405 3.83 7.31 -18.09
C GLY A 405 3.22 6.80 -19.39
N THR A 406 2.56 5.65 -19.31
CA THR A 406 2.12 4.79 -20.41
C THR A 406 0.62 4.53 -20.21
N GLU A 407 -0.23 4.80 -21.21
CA GLU A 407 -1.68 4.58 -21.05
C GLU A 407 -1.99 3.11 -20.85
N ALA A 408 -2.68 2.76 -19.76
CA ALA A 408 -3.10 1.40 -19.45
C ALA A 408 -4.52 1.39 -18.90
N VAL A 409 -5.30 0.39 -19.27
CA VAL A 409 -6.71 0.26 -18.92
C VAL A 409 -7.02 -1.21 -18.66
N ASN A 410 -7.71 -1.52 -17.57
CA ASN A 410 -8.03 -2.90 -17.15
C ASN A 410 -9.53 -3.19 -17.24
N VAL A 411 -9.93 -4.37 -17.72
CA VAL A 411 -11.33 -4.84 -17.73
C VAL A 411 -11.59 -5.72 -16.52
N ASN A 412 -12.69 -5.46 -15.82
CA ASN A 412 -13.22 -6.31 -14.75
C ASN A 412 -14.51 -7.00 -15.15
#